data_AF-A0A5E7DD67-F1
#
_entry.id   AF-A0A5E7DD67-F1
#
_cell.length_a   1.000
_cell.length_b   1.000
_cell.length_c   1.000
_cell.angle_alpha   90.00
_cell.angle_beta   90.00
_cell.angle_gamma   90.00
#
_symmetry.space_group_name_H-M   'P 1'
#
loop_
_entity.id
_entity.type
_entity.pdbx_description
1 polymer ?
#
loop_
_entity_poly.entity_id
_entity_poly.type
_entity_poly.pdbx_seq_one_letter_code
_entity_poly.pdbx_strand_id
1 'polypeptide(L)'
;MGIVRQSVISPSSRSPTDVLPSRKRSGSGLPDHPPAVKSFRADIEQVGVEVVRPGYTPIAAVTVESLPRTGVLPIHPTVTTLERYRLKAPAILPAANAWGLRIIKGRIYADIGSGEIVQVRQSAQTGEYRATLASELNASGPELFFDPQSATWKLERVQPLDNRGTVIDIDIDALIHEVRNHSAKKHRVDTGLNDSFESKTANDASLVARGLKQFAPQEAALIRSELRVVESIFADAAHVAGLNYTETAALYESFFGSEHSAVASQVAESVARGLALSREYQGHWGEEKFLGVDTDTNSEAWMYKGDFHGRFFLNRKYMRQGDLSMSLGHEMLHTNRIDRFKAVGPNAADFFYLDASMRSLLGAEPQTIYDVAERGVSEVIMRGGLTVDYLNAFSNQHDSFLFRISDYLGIGDDLDLKTAVKLFNANPLMRAQMAANNADSIIYAAKSMQVLHRAKIEYAWLDSLIDD
;
A
#
# COMPACT_ATOMS: atom_id res chain seq x y z
N MET A 1 -78.81 37.32 -36.66
CA MET A 1 -79.26 36.76 -35.38
C MET A 1 -78.12 35.91 -34.81
N GLY A 2 -77.71 36.15 -33.56
CA GLY A 2 -76.60 35.40 -32.93
C GLY A 2 -75.84 36.17 -31.86
N ILE A 3 -76.60 36.66 -30.87
CA ILE A 3 -76.30 37.09 -29.49
C ILE A 3 -74.83 37.16 -29.00
N VAL A 4 -74.49 38.40 -28.64
CA VAL A 4 -73.48 39.01 -27.75
C VAL A 4 -73.14 38.26 -26.43
N ARG A 5 -71.84 38.22 -26.03
CA ARG A 5 -71.32 38.77 -24.75
C ARG A 5 -69.78 38.89 -24.69
N GLN A 6 -69.37 40.04 -24.14
CA GLN A 6 -68.03 40.65 -23.97
C GLN A 6 -67.14 39.92 -22.94
N SER A 7 -65.84 39.71 -23.19
CA SER A 7 -64.65 40.57 -22.91
C SER A 7 -64.23 40.64 -21.42
N VAL A 8 -62.96 40.31 -21.09
CA VAL A 8 -61.92 41.17 -20.42
C VAL A 8 -60.53 40.46 -20.37
N ILE A 9 -59.62 40.93 -21.24
CA ILE A 9 -58.18 41.34 -21.16
C ILE A 9 -57.21 40.89 -19.99
N SER A 10 -56.05 40.32 -20.42
CA SER A 10 -54.62 40.39 -19.91
C SER A 10 -54.09 39.55 -18.72
N PRO A 11 -52.75 39.35 -18.55
CA PRO A 11 -51.66 39.03 -19.52
C PRO A 11 -50.60 38.01 -18.99
N SER A 12 -49.50 37.85 -19.76
CA SER A 12 -48.32 37.00 -19.57
C SER A 12 -47.48 37.19 -18.30
N SER A 13 -46.80 36.11 -17.85
CA SER A 13 -45.52 36.18 -17.14
C SER A 13 -44.59 34.99 -17.48
N ARG A 14 -43.29 35.29 -17.61
CA ARG A 14 -42.16 34.37 -17.82
C ARG A 14 -41.41 34.15 -16.49
N SER A 15 -41.03 32.89 -16.22
CA SER A 15 -39.82 32.37 -15.52
C SER A 15 -39.64 32.69 -14.00
N PRO A 16 -38.94 31.85 -13.17
CA PRO A 16 -37.67 31.17 -13.49
C PRO A 16 -37.43 29.72 -12.95
N THR A 17 -36.45 29.11 -13.62
CA THR A 17 -35.49 28.03 -13.25
C THR A 17 -35.47 27.52 -11.80
N ASP A 18 -35.49 26.19 -11.65
CA ASP A 18 -35.00 25.49 -10.46
C ASP A 18 -33.80 24.61 -10.85
N VAL A 19 -32.62 24.97 -10.34
CA VAL A 19 -31.33 24.32 -10.59
C VAL A 19 -31.05 23.42 -9.39
N LEU A 20 -31.23 22.12 -9.54
CA LEU A 20 -30.75 21.12 -8.59
C LEU A 20 -29.31 20.72 -8.96
N PRO A 21 -28.34 20.76 -8.02
CA PRO A 21 -26.93 20.54 -8.33
C PRO A 21 -26.63 19.07 -8.61
N SER A 22 -25.95 18.86 -9.74
CA SER A 22 -25.39 17.59 -10.21
C SER A 22 -24.42 16.99 -9.19
N ARG A 23 -24.79 15.85 -8.62
CA ARG A 23 -23.95 15.04 -7.73
C ARG A 23 -22.80 14.41 -8.54
N LYS A 24 -21.67 15.10 -8.57
CA LYS A 24 -20.37 14.64 -9.09
C LYS A 24 -19.96 13.39 -8.32
N ARG A 25 -19.97 12.23 -8.99
CA ARG A 25 -19.44 10.98 -8.45
C ARG A 25 -18.01 10.85 -8.98
N SER A 26 -17.05 11.42 -8.26
CA SER A 26 -15.62 11.23 -8.51
C SER A 26 -15.30 9.76 -8.32
N GLY A 27 -14.89 9.10 -9.40
CA GLY A 27 -14.22 7.82 -9.34
C GLY A 27 -12.72 8.10 -9.27
N SER A 28 -12.18 8.16 -8.06
CA SER A 28 -10.76 8.13 -7.80
C SER A 28 -10.31 6.66 -7.80
N GLY A 29 -9.60 6.26 -8.85
CA GLY A 29 -8.64 5.17 -8.68
C GLY A 29 -7.50 5.68 -7.81
N LEU A 30 -6.88 4.79 -7.03
CA LEU A 30 -5.64 5.07 -6.33
C LEU A 30 -4.67 5.81 -7.28
N PRO A 31 -4.15 6.98 -6.90
CA PRO A 31 -3.10 7.62 -7.67
C PRO A 31 -1.89 6.68 -7.74
N ASP A 32 -1.16 6.71 -8.86
CA ASP A 32 0.21 6.17 -8.91
C ASP A 32 1.02 6.95 -7.86
N HIS A 33 1.12 6.39 -6.66
CA HIS A 33 1.79 7.08 -5.56
C HIS A 33 3.29 7.20 -5.88
N PRO A 34 3.90 8.37 -5.63
CA PRO A 34 5.35 8.49 -5.52
C PRO A 34 5.86 7.51 -4.45
N PRO A 35 7.16 7.14 -4.47
CA PRO A 35 7.68 6.14 -3.54
C PRO A 35 7.41 6.57 -2.10
N ALA A 36 7.21 5.60 -1.22
CA ALA A 36 7.26 5.78 0.22
C ALA A 36 8.55 6.53 0.56
N VAL A 37 8.46 7.76 1.05
CA VAL A 37 9.63 8.62 1.27
C VAL A 37 9.51 9.26 2.65
N LYS A 38 10.36 8.80 3.56
CA LYS A 38 10.68 9.52 4.80
C LYS A 38 11.65 10.65 4.46
N SER A 39 11.13 11.86 4.22
CA SER A 39 11.96 13.06 4.03
C SER A 39 12.15 13.76 5.37
N PHE A 40 13.40 13.94 5.80
CA PHE A 40 13.72 14.80 6.93
C PHE A 40 13.82 16.25 6.47
N ARG A 41 13.15 17.18 7.16
CA ARG A 41 13.42 18.61 6.97
C ARG A 41 14.38 19.06 8.06
N ALA A 42 15.64 19.29 7.69
CA ALA A 42 16.52 20.13 8.51
C ALA A 42 16.12 21.59 8.29
N ASP A 43 16.17 22.38 9.36
CA ASP A 43 15.90 23.83 9.44
C ASP A 43 14.47 24.23 9.82
N ILE A 44 14.18 24.19 11.13
CA ILE A 44 13.28 25.16 11.77
C ILE A 44 13.99 25.69 13.03
N GLU A 45 14.52 26.92 12.92
CA GLU A 45 14.90 27.73 14.08
C GLU A 45 13.66 28.07 14.91
N GLN A 46 13.78 27.94 16.22
CA GLN A 46 12.72 28.16 17.19
C GLN A 46 12.24 29.61 17.18
N VAL A 47 10.96 29.82 16.86
CA VAL A 47 10.26 31.08 17.18
C VAL A 47 9.10 30.73 18.09
N GLY A 48 9.20 31.14 19.35
CA GLY A 48 8.16 30.93 20.35
C GLY A 48 6.88 31.69 20.01
N VAL A 49 5.73 31.02 20.14
CA VAL A 49 4.42 31.67 20.07
C VAL A 49 3.53 31.20 21.21
N GLU A 50 2.92 32.20 21.82
CA GLU A 50 2.15 32.24 23.05
C GLU A 50 0.80 31.51 22.94
N VAL A 51 0.47 30.73 23.98
CA VAL A 51 -0.72 29.87 24.07
C VAL A 51 -1.96 30.68 24.42
N VAL A 52 -2.95 30.72 23.53
CA VAL A 52 -4.30 31.23 23.82
C VAL A 52 -5.32 30.09 23.77
N ARG A 53 -5.89 29.76 24.93
CA ARG A 53 -7.02 28.82 25.08
C ARG A 53 -8.35 29.51 24.76
N PRO A 54 -9.32 28.81 24.15
CA PRO A 54 -10.72 29.09 24.48
C PRO A 54 -11.58 27.85 24.75
N GLY A 55 -12.24 27.91 25.93
CA GLY A 55 -13.67 27.68 26.17
C GLY A 55 -14.41 26.47 25.57
N TYR A 56 -14.78 25.54 26.45
CA TYR A 56 -15.78 24.49 26.21
C TYR A 56 -17.21 25.04 26.19
N THR A 57 -18.05 24.55 25.26
CA THR A 57 -19.52 24.49 25.43
C THR A 57 -20.04 23.15 24.88
N PRO A 58 -21.07 22.52 25.51
CA PRO A 58 -21.52 21.18 25.14
C PRO A 58 -22.57 21.22 24.02
N ILE A 59 -22.53 20.25 23.09
CA ILE A 59 -23.54 20.06 22.05
C ILE A 59 -24.45 18.88 22.41
N ALA A 60 -25.75 19.12 22.25
CA ALA A 60 -26.86 18.25 22.61
C ALA A 60 -26.94 16.94 21.80
N ALA A 61 -27.51 15.92 22.44
CA ALA A 61 -27.74 14.58 21.89
C ALA A 61 -28.76 14.58 20.75
N VAL A 62 -28.45 13.86 19.66
CA VAL A 62 -29.37 13.57 18.56
C VAL A 62 -29.71 12.09 18.57
N THR A 63 -31.01 11.78 18.68
CA THR A 63 -31.58 10.43 18.62
C THR A 63 -31.81 10.03 17.16
N VAL A 64 -31.42 8.81 16.77
CA VAL A 64 -31.63 8.27 15.42
C VAL A 64 -32.61 7.10 15.49
N GLU A 65 -33.78 7.24 14.85
CA GLU A 65 -34.73 6.15 14.62
C GLU A 65 -34.31 5.31 13.39
N SER A 66 -34.52 4.00 13.49
CA SER A 66 -34.18 3.00 12.48
C SER A 66 -35.38 2.69 11.59
N LEU A 67 -35.17 2.55 10.27
CA LEU A 67 -36.13 1.98 9.32
C LEU A 67 -35.57 0.70 8.65
N PRO A 68 -36.45 -0.21 8.18
CA PRO A 68 -36.20 -1.65 8.21
C PRO A 68 -35.39 -2.20 7.02
N ARG A 69 -34.74 -3.34 7.26
CA ARG A 69 -34.03 -4.18 6.29
C ARG A 69 -35.01 -4.81 5.30
N THR A 70 -34.74 -4.65 4.01
CA THR A 70 -35.36 -5.46 2.93
C THR A 70 -34.34 -6.44 2.37
N GLY A 71 -34.77 -7.70 2.24
CA GLY A 71 -33.93 -8.88 2.03
C GLY A 71 -33.22 -9.01 0.68
N VAL A 72 -32.15 -9.81 0.72
CA VAL A 72 -31.34 -10.26 -0.42
C VAL A 72 -32.05 -11.42 -1.13
N LEU A 73 -32.15 -11.36 -2.46
CA LEU A 73 -32.55 -12.50 -3.30
C LEU A 73 -31.35 -13.04 -4.14
N PRO A 74 -31.39 -14.31 -4.58
CA PRO A 74 -30.21 -15.08 -4.99
C PRO A 74 -29.70 -14.80 -6.41
N ILE A 75 -28.45 -15.22 -6.62
CA ILE A 75 -27.61 -15.13 -7.83
C ILE A 75 -28.13 -16.08 -8.94
N HIS A 76 -28.29 -15.59 -10.17
CA HIS A 76 -28.46 -16.42 -11.38
C HIS A 76 -27.11 -16.70 -12.06
N PRO A 77 -26.84 -17.93 -12.55
CA PRO A 77 -25.56 -18.30 -13.14
C PRO A 77 -25.46 -18.07 -14.66
N THR A 78 -24.24 -17.66 -15.06
CA THR A 78 -23.48 -17.93 -16.31
C THR A 78 -24.10 -17.60 -17.67
N VAL A 79 -23.73 -16.42 -18.19
CA VAL A 79 -23.57 -16.20 -19.64
C VAL A 79 -22.11 -16.51 -19.99
N THR A 80 -21.86 -17.53 -20.81
CA THR A 80 -20.52 -18.01 -21.21
C THR A 80 -19.95 -17.36 -22.46
N THR A 81 -20.71 -16.50 -23.16
CA THR A 81 -20.26 -15.88 -24.42
C THR A 81 -19.98 -14.38 -24.26
N LEU A 82 -18.89 -13.93 -24.89
CA LEU A 82 -18.43 -12.54 -24.83
C LEU A 82 -19.20 -11.59 -25.76
N GLU A 83 -19.95 -12.13 -26.73
CA GLU A 83 -20.58 -11.38 -27.83
C GLU A 83 -21.42 -10.19 -27.36
N ARG A 84 -22.18 -10.36 -26.26
CA ARG A 84 -23.07 -9.34 -25.72
C ARG A 84 -22.33 -8.18 -25.04
N TYR A 85 -21.05 -8.37 -24.71
CA TYR A 85 -20.23 -7.41 -23.98
C TYR A 85 -19.20 -6.71 -24.89
N ARG A 86 -19.06 -7.15 -26.16
CA ARG A 86 -18.09 -6.57 -27.10
C ARG A 86 -18.48 -5.15 -27.50
N LEU A 87 -17.51 -4.26 -27.47
CA LEU A 87 -17.62 -2.87 -27.91
C LEU A 87 -16.53 -2.59 -28.95
N LYS A 88 -16.87 -1.79 -29.96
CA LYS A 88 -15.86 -1.27 -30.88
C LYS A 88 -15.00 -0.23 -30.18
N ALA A 89 -13.69 -0.36 -30.32
CA ALA A 89 -12.74 0.63 -29.82
C ALA A 89 -12.98 2.01 -30.44
N PRO A 90 -12.99 3.10 -29.64
CA PRO A 90 -12.91 4.46 -30.17
C PRO A 90 -11.64 4.69 -30.99
N ALA A 91 -11.68 5.64 -31.94
CA ALA A 91 -10.55 5.96 -32.82
C ALA A 91 -9.28 6.45 -32.09
N ILE A 92 -9.43 6.95 -30.85
CA ILE A 92 -8.33 7.35 -29.98
C ILE A 92 -8.49 6.56 -28.68
N LEU A 93 -7.60 5.59 -28.46
CA LEU A 93 -7.57 4.78 -27.25
C LEU A 93 -6.48 5.30 -26.29
N PRO A 94 -6.80 5.55 -25.00
CA PRO A 94 -5.77 5.79 -23.99
C PRO A 94 -4.92 4.53 -23.81
N ALA A 95 -3.63 4.68 -23.54
CA ALA A 95 -2.71 3.54 -23.35
C ALA A 95 -3.25 2.55 -22.30
N ALA A 96 -3.10 1.25 -22.57
CA ALA A 96 -3.39 0.23 -21.57
C ALA A 96 -2.33 0.29 -20.46
N ASN A 97 -2.74 0.03 -19.23
CA ASN A 97 -1.84 -0.09 -18.09
C ASN A 97 -1.04 -1.40 -18.16
N ALA A 98 -0.17 -1.63 -17.19
CA ALA A 98 0.69 -2.83 -17.11
C ALA A 98 -0.07 -4.17 -17.12
N TRP A 99 -1.39 -4.16 -16.89
CA TRP A 99 -2.28 -5.32 -16.90
C TRP A 99 -3.08 -5.45 -18.21
N GLY A 100 -2.77 -4.66 -19.24
CA GLY A 100 -3.55 -4.64 -20.48
C GLY A 100 -4.96 -4.07 -20.31
N LEU A 101 -5.20 -3.28 -19.25
CA LEU A 101 -6.49 -2.66 -18.96
C LEU A 101 -6.45 -1.15 -19.26
N ARG A 102 -7.53 -0.62 -19.83
CA ARG A 102 -7.69 0.79 -20.20
C ARG A 102 -8.74 1.44 -19.32
N ILE A 103 -8.52 2.69 -18.94
CA ILE A 103 -9.53 3.49 -18.25
C ILE A 103 -10.11 4.49 -19.23
N ILE A 104 -11.37 4.31 -19.61
CA ILE A 104 -12.10 5.22 -20.50
C ILE A 104 -13.28 5.78 -19.71
N LYS A 105 -13.28 7.09 -19.44
CA LYS A 105 -14.34 7.78 -18.67
C LYS A 105 -14.65 7.11 -17.32
N GLY A 106 -13.60 6.73 -16.57
CA GLY A 106 -13.72 6.12 -15.24
C GLY A 106 -14.21 4.66 -15.24
N ARG A 107 -14.23 4.01 -16.39
CA ARG A 107 -14.59 2.59 -16.53
C ARG A 107 -13.41 1.81 -17.06
N ILE A 108 -13.24 0.59 -16.56
CA ILE A 108 -12.15 -0.30 -16.92
C ILE A 108 -12.57 -1.12 -18.14
N TYR A 109 -11.72 -1.13 -19.16
CA TYR A 109 -11.88 -1.89 -20.39
C TYR A 109 -10.69 -2.81 -20.62
N ALA A 110 -10.94 -4.00 -21.14
CA ALA A 110 -9.94 -4.96 -21.55
C ALA A 110 -9.95 -5.09 -23.08
N ASP A 111 -8.77 -5.16 -23.69
CA ASP A 111 -8.64 -5.46 -25.13
C ASP A 111 -8.83 -6.96 -25.35
N ILE A 112 -9.76 -7.34 -26.22
CA ILE A 112 -10.09 -8.75 -26.50
C ILE A 112 -9.71 -9.17 -27.92
N GLY A 113 -9.31 -8.20 -28.75
CA GLY A 113 -8.91 -8.37 -30.14
C GLY A 113 -8.56 -7.01 -30.78
N SER A 114 -8.09 -7.04 -32.03
CA SER A 114 -7.75 -5.82 -32.77
C SER A 114 -8.96 -4.90 -32.93
N GLY A 115 -8.99 -3.80 -32.19
CA GLY A 115 -10.09 -2.83 -32.21
C GLY A 115 -11.37 -3.28 -31.47
N GLU A 116 -11.31 -4.37 -30.70
CA GLU A 116 -12.43 -4.85 -29.88
C GLU A 116 -12.08 -4.75 -28.38
N ILE A 117 -12.97 -4.11 -27.62
CA ILE A 117 -12.82 -3.92 -26.18
C ILE A 117 -14.05 -4.44 -25.43
N VAL A 118 -13.88 -4.80 -24.16
CA VAL A 118 -14.98 -5.17 -23.26
C VAL A 118 -14.84 -4.42 -21.94
N GLN A 119 -15.95 -3.97 -21.35
CA GLN A 119 -15.91 -3.38 -20.02
C GLN A 119 -15.79 -4.49 -18.97
N VAL A 120 -14.89 -4.33 -18.00
CA VAL A 120 -14.63 -5.32 -16.94
C VAL A 120 -14.77 -4.75 -15.54
N ARG A 121 -15.07 -5.61 -14.57
CA ARG A 121 -14.92 -5.32 -13.13
C ARG A 121 -14.31 -6.51 -12.42
N GLN A 122 -13.56 -6.23 -11.37
CA GLN A 122 -13.01 -7.24 -10.51
C GLN A 122 -14.12 -7.81 -9.60
N SER A 123 -14.20 -9.14 -9.53
CA SER A 123 -15.09 -9.85 -8.60
C SER A 123 -14.55 -9.71 -7.18
N ALA A 124 -15.37 -9.19 -6.25
CA ALA A 124 -14.99 -9.08 -4.83
C ALA A 124 -14.79 -10.45 -4.15
N GLN A 125 -15.29 -11.54 -4.76
CA GLN A 125 -15.21 -12.89 -4.20
C GLN A 125 -13.96 -13.65 -4.64
N THR A 126 -13.48 -13.42 -5.88
CA THR A 126 -12.38 -14.19 -6.49
C THR A 126 -11.17 -13.34 -6.87
N GLY A 127 -11.31 -12.01 -6.91
CA GLY A 127 -10.27 -11.11 -7.41
C GLY A 127 -10.07 -11.17 -8.92
N GLU A 128 -10.84 -11.99 -9.65
CA GLU A 128 -10.74 -12.13 -11.11
C GLU A 128 -11.60 -11.07 -11.84
N TYR A 129 -11.21 -10.70 -13.06
CA TYR A 129 -11.95 -9.74 -13.87
C TYR A 129 -13.07 -10.41 -14.65
N ARG A 130 -14.28 -9.86 -14.55
CA ARG A 130 -15.49 -10.31 -15.27
C ARG A 130 -15.98 -9.23 -16.23
N ALA A 131 -16.45 -9.67 -17.40
CA ALA A 131 -17.13 -8.78 -18.34
C ALA A 131 -18.43 -8.23 -17.72
N THR A 132 -18.75 -6.98 -18.01
CA THR A 132 -19.94 -6.31 -17.49
C THR A 132 -20.55 -5.36 -18.53
N LEU A 133 -21.86 -5.25 -18.56
CA LEU A 133 -22.55 -4.19 -19.30
C LEU A 133 -22.54 -2.89 -18.49
N ALA A 134 -22.57 -1.76 -19.20
CA ALA A 134 -22.68 -0.43 -18.58
C ALA A 134 -23.91 -0.27 -17.66
N SER A 135 -24.98 -1.01 -17.94
CA SER A 135 -26.25 -1.01 -17.20
C SER A 135 -26.24 -1.94 -15.98
N GLU A 136 -25.20 -2.76 -15.80
CA GLU A 136 -25.16 -3.77 -14.76
C GLU A 136 -24.52 -3.24 -13.47
N LEU A 137 -25.20 -3.46 -12.35
CA LEU A 137 -24.68 -3.12 -11.03
C LEU A 137 -23.63 -4.14 -10.56
N ASN A 138 -23.82 -5.42 -10.86
CA ASN A 138 -22.89 -6.51 -10.60
C ASN A 138 -22.44 -7.12 -11.93
N ALA A 139 -21.15 -7.43 -12.08
CA ALA A 139 -20.63 -8.03 -13.31
C ALA A 139 -21.22 -9.44 -13.50
N SER A 140 -22.11 -9.58 -14.48
CA SER A 140 -22.81 -10.84 -14.79
C SER A 140 -22.09 -11.69 -15.84
N GLY A 141 -21.14 -11.09 -16.55
CA GLY A 141 -20.47 -11.70 -17.70
C GLY A 141 -19.40 -12.71 -17.32
N PRO A 142 -18.81 -13.35 -18.36
CA PRO A 142 -17.79 -14.36 -18.16
C PRO A 142 -16.50 -13.77 -17.59
N GLU A 143 -15.72 -14.62 -16.91
CA GLU A 143 -14.37 -14.31 -16.46
C GLU A 143 -13.43 -14.18 -17.63
N LEU A 144 -12.49 -13.26 -17.51
CA LEU A 144 -11.47 -12.97 -18.51
C LEU A 144 -10.10 -13.12 -17.88
N PHE A 145 -9.19 -13.71 -18.64
CA PHE A 145 -7.80 -13.94 -18.26
C PHE A 145 -6.89 -13.21 -19.24
N PHE A 146 -5.90 -12.49 -18.70
CA PHE A 146 -4.91 -11.79 -19.51
C PHE A 146 -3.93 -12.77 -20.14
N ASP A 147 -3.78 -12.71 -21.47
CA ASP A 147 -2.75 -13.42 -22.22
C ASP A 147 -1.56 -12.47 -22.46
N PRO A 148 -0.41 -12.68 -21.79
CA PRO A 148 0.75 -11.82 -21.92
C PRO A 148 1.44 -11.94 -23.28
N GLN A 149 1.20 -13.02 -24.05
CA GLN A 149 1.82 -13.18 -25.39
C GLN A 149 1.13 -12.30 -26.44
N SER A 150 -0.20 -12.21 -26.38
CA SER A 150 -0.98 -11.38 -27.31
C SER A 150 -1.37 -10.01 -26.74
N ALA A 151 -1.05 -9.75 -25.46
CA ALA A 151 -1.50 -8.56 -24.71
C ALA A 151 -3.02 -8.34 -24.79
N THR A 152 -3.80 -9.43 -24.84
CA THR A 152 -5.26 -9.41 -24.92
C THR A 152 -5.90 -10.32 -23.88
N TRP A 153 -7.16 -10.07 -23.55
CA TRP A 153 -7.93 -10.83 -22.58
C TRP A 153 -8.80 -11.88 -23.27
N LYS A 154 -8.82 -13.11 -22.73
CA LYS A 154 -9.52 -14.27 -23.31
C LYS A 154 -10.41 -14.96 -22.27
N LEU A 155 -11.42 -15.69 -22.76
CA LEU A 155 -12.34 -16.48 -21.90
C LEU A 155 -11.68 -17.73 -21.31
N GLU A 156 -10.62 -18.23 -21.95
CA GLU A 156 -9.93 -19.44 -21.55
C GLU A 156 -8.63 -19.08 -20.84
N ARG A 157 -8.42 -19.68 -19.67
CA ARG A 157 -7.15 -19.63 -18.97
C ARG A 157 -6.13 -20.41 -19.80
N VAL A 158 -5.08 -19.74 -20.28
CA VAL A 158 -3.96 -20.42 -20.95
C VAL A 158 -3.35 -21.40 -19.94
N GLN A 159 -3.65 -22.69 -20.08
CA GLN A 159 -2.99 -23.72 -19.29
C GLN A 159 -1.55 -23.88 -19.81
N PRO A 160 -0.54 -24.01 -18.93
CA PRO A 160 0.75 -24.53 -19.33
C PRO A 160 0.52 -25.91 -19.95
N LEU A 161 0.98 -26.11 -21.19
CA LEU A 161 0.72 -27.33 -21.95
C LEU A 161 1.39 -28.54 -21.24
N ASP A 162 0.58 -29.34 -20.54
CA ASP A 162 0.95 -30.69 -20.13
C ASP A 162 1.04 -31.60 -21.36
N ASN A 163 2.15 -32.32 -21.43
CA ASN A 163 2.64 -33.03 -22.60
C ASN A 163 2.04 -34.44 -22.68
N ARG A 164 1.22 -34.74 -23.70
CA ARG A 164 1.02 -36.11 -24.24
C ARG A 164 0.70 -36.10 -25.74
N GLY A 165 1.68 -36.52 -26.55
CA GLY A 165 1.61 -37.14 -27.90
C GLY A 165 0.86 -36.37 -29.00
N THR A 166 1.45 -35.99 -30.14
CA THR A 166 2.11 -36.89 -31.10
C THR A 166 2.94 -36.07 -32.10
N VAL A 167 4.19 -36.52 -32.28
CA VAL A 167 5.24 -36.28 -33.29
C VAL A 167 4.91 -35.38 -34.51
N ILE A 168 5.67 -34.29 -34.64
CA ILE A 168 6.21 -33.81 -35.92
C ILE A 168 7.73 -33.75 -35.73
N ASP A 169 8.47 -34.52 -36.55
CA ASP A 169 9.93 -34.52 -36.58
C ASP A 169 10.45 -33.12 -36.92
N ILE A 170 10.88 -32.40 -35.89
CA ILE A 170 11.85 -31.33 -36.02
C ILE A 170 13.05 -31.84 -35.21
N ASP A 171 14.22 -31.91 -35.85
CA ASP A 171 15.46 -32.29 -35.18
C ASP A 171 15.81 -31.20 -34.15
N ILE A 172 15.26 -31.37 -32.95
CA ILE A 172 15.35 -30.46 -31.81
C ILE A 172 16.81 -30.31 -31.37
N ASP A 173 17.66 -31.31 -31.61
CA ASP A 173 19.07 -31.25 -31.23
C ASP A 173 19.86 -30.28 -32.13
N ALA A 174 19.50 -30.16 -33.41
CA ALA A 174 20.06 -29.15 -34.31
C ALA A 174 19.62 -27.73 -33.91
N LEU A 175 18.34 -27.54 -33.56
CA LEU A 175 17.79 -26.25 -33.15
C LEU A 175 18.29 -25.81 -31.75
N ILE A 176 18.44 -26.74 -30.82
CA ILE A 176 19.03 -26.49 -29.49
C ILE A 176 20.51 -26.13 -29.64
N HIS A 177 21.26 -26.74 -30.56
CA HIS A 177 22.66 -26.41 -30.78
C HIS A 177 22.84 -25.01 -31.39
N GLU A 178 21.95 -24.59 -32.29
CA GLU A 178 21.96 -23.26 -32.91
C GLU A 178 21.56 -22.16 -31.91
N VAL A 179 20.54 -22.41 -31.08
CA VAL A 179 20.09 -21.51 -30.01
C VAL A 179 21.12 -21.41 -28.87
N ARG A 180 21.80 -22.51 -28.49
CA ARG A 180 22.91 -22.46 -27.52
C ARG A 180 24.09 -21.66 -28.03
N ASN A 181 24.44 -21.78 -29.31
CA ASN A 181 25.55 -21.03 -29.90
C ASN A 181 25.23 -19.55 -30.10
N HIS A 182 23.96 -19.19 -30.33
CA HIS A 182 23.52 -17.79 -30.42
C HIS A 182 23.29 -17.14 -29.05
N SER A 183 22.97 -17.93 -28.01
CA SER A 183 22.80 -17.44 -26.64
C SER A 183 24.12 -17.33 -25.86
N ALA A 184 25.13 -18.14 -26.18
CA ALA A 184 26.44 -18.07 -25.52
C ALA A 184 27.22 -16.77 -25.76
N LYS A 185 26.77 -15.89 -26.67
CA LYS A 185 27.38 -14.57 -26.93
C LYS A 185 26.54 -13.35 -26.50
N LYS A 186 25.34 -13.53 -25.93
CA LYS A 186 24.60 -12.43 -25.30
C LYS A 186 24.70 -12.57 -23.79
N HIS A 187 25.41 -11.63 -23.16
CA HIS A 187 25.56 -11.52 -21.72
C HIS A 187 24.20 -11.70 -21.02
N ARG A 188 24.19 -12.46 -19.91
CA ARG A 188 23.05 -12.51 -18.97
C ARG A 188 22.59 -11.08 -18.69
N VAL A 189 21.40 -10.74 -19.18
CA VAL A 189 20.76 -9.45 -18.93
C VAL A 189 20.18 -9.53 -17.51
N ASP A 190 20.66 -8.70 -16.59
CA ASP A 190 20.07 -8.53 -15.26
C ASP A 190 18.58 -8.23 -15.41
N THR A 191 17.71 -9.02 -14.76
CA THR A 191 16.25 -8.81 -14.82
C THR A 191 15.87 -7.48 -14.17
N GLY A 192 15.17 -6.61 -14.92
CA GLY A 192 14.71 -5.28 -14.44
C GLY A 192 15.57 -4.09 -14.88
N LEU A 193 16.64 -4.32 -15.65
CA LEU A 193 17.56 -3.27 -16.09
C LEU A 193 16.86 -2.19 -16.97
N ASN A 194 17.05 -0.92 -16.61
CA ASN A 194 16.55 0.25 -17.35
C ASN A 194 15.02 0.25 -17.56
N ASP A 195 14.29 -0.32 -16.62
CA ASP A 195 12.83 -0.27 -16.66
C ASP A 195 12.26 1.07 -16.19
N SER A 196 10.93 1.17 -16.10
CA SER A 196 10.25 2.39 -15.70
C SER A 196 10.55 2.81 -14.26
N PHE A 197 10.92 1.89 -13.36
CA PHE A 197 11.23 2.22 -11.97
C PHE A 197 12.66 2.76 -11.85
N GLU A 198 13.64 2.13 -12.51
CA GLU A 198 14.99 2.69 -12.61
C GLU A 198 14.98 4.06 -13.31
N SER A 199 14.18 4.21 -14.37
CA SER A 199 14.03 5.49 -15.08
C SER A 199 13.39 6.57 -14.19
N LYS A 200 12.38 6.22 -13.39
CA LYS A 200 11.78 7.14 -12.41
C LYS A 200 12.81 7.60 -11.37
N THR A 201 13.58 6.67 -10.81
CA THR A 201 14.65 7.00 -9.86
C THR A 201 15.74 7.85 -10.51
N ALA A 202 16.12 7.54 -11.75
CA ALA A 202 17.17 8.26 -12.47
C ALA A 202 16.84 9.72 -12.78
N ASN A 203 15.57 10.15 -12.64
CA ASN A 203 15.19 11.55 -12.80
C ASN A 203 15.71 12.44 -11.67
N ASP A 204 15.81 11.89 -10.45
CA ASP A 204 16.12 12.65 -9.23
C ASP A 204 17.39 12.12 -8.52
N ALA A 205 18.05 11.13 -9.11
CA ALA A 205 19.17 10.45 -8.49
C ALA A 205 20.10 9.74 -9.49
N SER A 206 21.35 9.49 -9.07
CA SER A 206 22.30 8.70 -9.84
C SER A 206 22.31 7.25 -9.36
N LEU A 207 21.96 6.31 -10.24
CA LEU A 207 22.03 4.88 -9.95
C LEU A 207 23.45 4.36 -10.14
N VAL A 208 24.09 3.90 -9.07
CA VAL A 208 25.52 3.58 -9.02
C VAL A 208 25.85 2.11 -8.78
N ALA A 209 24.89 1.31 -8.28
CA ALA A 209 25.07 -0.13 -8.12
C ALA A 209 23.76 -0.89 -8.38
N ARG A 210 23.84 -2.05 -9.04
CA ARG A 210 22.74 -3.01 -9.19
C ARG A 210 23.11 -4.36 -8.59
N GLY A 211 22.37 -4.77 -7.57
CA GLY A 211 22.67 -5.92 -6.75
C GLY A 211 23.92 -5.74 -5.88
N LEU A 212 24.01 -6.53 -4.81
CA LEU A 212 25.09 -6.45 -3.82
C LEU A 212 26.50 -6.68 -4.40
N LYS A 213 26.59 -7.29 -5.58
CA LYS A 213 27.88 -7.52 -6.27
C LYS A 213 28.48 -6.25 -6.87
N GLN A 214 27.68 -5.21 -7.12
CA GLN A 214 28.14 -3.94 -7.67
C GLN A 214 28.40 -2.87 -6.60
N PHE A 215 27.97 -3.10 -5.36
CA PHE A 215 28.32 -2.23 -4.22
C PHE A 215 29.80 -2.41 -3.85
N ALA A 216 30.38 -1.41 -3.18
CA ALA A 216 31.69 -1.59 -2.58
C ALA A 216 31.64 -2.74 -1.55
N PRO A 217 32.71 -3.55 -1.39
CA PRO A 217 32.69 -4.71 -0.49
C PRO A 217 32.25 -4.40 0.94
N GLN A 218 32.61 -3.21 1.46
CA GLN A 218 32.22 -2.75 2.79
C GLN A 218 30.73 -2.39 2.86
N GLU A 219 30.19 -1.72 1.84
CA GLU A 219 28.76 -1.40 1.75
C GLU A 219 27.91 -2.68 1.62
N ALA A 220 28.35 -3.62 0.78
CA ALA A 220 27.67 -4.91 0.64
C ALA A 220 27.71 -5.75 1.93
N ALA A 221 28.81 -5.68 2.69
CA ALA A 221 28.92 -6.33 3.99
C ALA A 221 27.98 -5.68 5.01
N LEU A 222 27.89 -4.34 5.02
CA LEU A 222 26.95 -3.59 5.85
C LEU A 222 25.50 -3.96 5.54
N ILE A 223 25.09 -3.97 4.26
CA ILE A 223 23.72 -4.37 3.89
C ILE A 223 23.41 -5.78 4.40
N ARG A 224 24.34 -6.74 4.23
CA ARG A 224 24.16 -8.10 4.74
C ARG A 224 24.07 -8.17 6.26
N SER A 225 24.85 -7.38 7.00
CA SER A 225 24.75 -7.35 8.47
C SER A 225 23.42 -6.75 8.92
N GLU A 226 22.97 -5.67 8.29
CA GLU A 226 21.70 -5.01 8.63
C GLU A 226 20.50 -5.91 8.30
N LEU A 227 20.52 -6.66 7.18
CA LEU A 227 19.49 -7.66 6.87
C LEU A 227 19.35 -8.74 7.95
N ARG A 228 20.46 -9.17 8.56
CA ARG A 228 20.43 -10.12 9.70
C ARG A 228 19.82 -9.49 10.94
N VAL A 229 20.05 -8.19 11.16
CA VAL A 229 19.40 -7.44 12.25
C VAL A 229 17.89 -7.40 12.02
N VAL A 230 17.44 -7.12 10.78
CA VAL A 230 16.01 -7.14 10.41
C VAL A 230 15.41 -8.53 10.66
N GLU A 231 16.07 -9.60 10.22
CA GLU A 231 15.61 -10.96 10.48
C GLU A 231 15.47 -11.22 11.99
N SER A 232 16.47 -10.84 12.79
CA SER A 232 16.39 -11.02 14.25
C SER A 232 15.25 -10.23 14.88
N ILE A 233 14.98 -9.00 14.41
CA ILE A 233 13.85 -8.19 14.89
C ILE A 233 12.54 -8.93 14.67
N PHE A 234 12.28 -9.38 13.43
CA PHE A 234 11.04 -10.09 13.13
C PHE A 234 10.98 -11.48 13.75
N ALA A 235 12.11 -12.19 13.90
CA ALA A 235 12.16 -13.50 14.53
C ALA A 235 11.79 -13.43 16.01
N ASP A 236 12.41 -12.51 16.75
CA ASP A 236 12.13 -12.29 18.16
C ASP A 236 10.68 -11.82 18.36
N ALA A 237 10.20 -10.91 17.50
CA ALA A 237 8.82 -10.44 17.51
C ALA A 237 7.79 -11.54 17.22
N ALA A 238 8.05 -12.39 16.21
CA ALA A 238 7.18 -13.52 15.88
C ALA A 238 7.13 -14.53 17.03
N HIS A 239 8.26 -14.74 17.72
CA HIS A 239 8.31 -15.58 18.90
C HIS A 239 7.46 -14.98 20.04
N VAL A 240 7.65 -13.69 20.36
CA VAL A 240 6.85 -12.99 21.38
C VAL A 240 5.36 -13.00 21.07
N ALA A 241 4.96 -12.85 19.81
CA ALA A 241 3.56 -12.93 19.41
C ALA A 241 2.93 -14.31 19.68
N GLY A 242 3.75 -15.38 19.72
CA GLY A 242 3.32 -16.72 20.12
C GLY A 242 3.42 -16.99 21.63
N LEU A 243 3.98 -16.06 22.41
CA LEU A 243 4.14 -16.17 23.86
C LEU A 243 3.11 -15.32 24.60
N ASN A 244 2.61 -15.83 25.73
CA ASN A 244 1.67 -15.10 26.59
C ASN A 244 2.39 -14.22 27.62
N TYR A 245 3.34 -13.37 27.20
CA TYR A 245 3.92 -12.39 28.13
C TYR A 245 2.86 -11.39 28.58
N THR A 246 2.81 -11.14 29.89
CA THR A 246 1.86 -10.22 30.51
C THR A 246 2.02 -8.78 29.99
N GLU A 247 3.23 -8.40 29.64
CA GLU A 247 3.61 -7.06 29.18
C GLU A 247 3.27 -6.81 27.70
N THR A 248 2.97 -7.85 26.93
CA THR A 248 2.65 -7.74 25.50
C THR A 248 1.39 -6.89 25.28
N ALA A 249 0.40 -6.94 26.17
CA ALA A 249 -0.81 -6.13 26.05
C ALA A 249 -0.50 -4.62 26.06
N ALA A 250 0.29 -4.14 27.02
CA ALA A 250 0.67 -2.73 27.11
C ALA A 250 1.59 -2.29 25.94
N LEU A 251 2.38 -3.22 25.40
CA LEU A 251 3.15 -2.96 24.17
C LEU A 251 2.22 -2.77 22.98
N TYR A 252 1.26 -3.68 22.77
CA TYR A 252 0.30 -3.56 21.69
C TYR A 252 -0.56 -2.30 21.83
N GLU A 253 -1.01 -1.96 23.03
CA GLU A 253 -1.76 -0.72 23.27
C GLU A 253 -0.96 0.53 22.90
N SER A 254 0.36 0.55 23.16
CA SER A 254 1.20 1.70 22.79
C SER A 254 1.36 1.90 21.28
N PHE A 255 1.28 0.83 20.47
CA PHE A 255 1.44 0.92 19.01
C PHE A 255 0.12 0.91 18.23
N PHE A 256 -0.94 0.34 18.82
CA PHE A 256 -2.22 0.10 18.14
C PHE A 256 -3.43 0.62 18.92
N GLY A 257 -3.22 1.30 20.05
CA GLY A 257 -4.27 1.95 20.84
C GLY A 257 -5.15 1.00 21.64
N SER A 258 -6.20 1.54 22.26
CA SER A 258 -7.13 0.77 23.11
C SER A 258 -7.85 -0.37 22.37
N GLU A 259 -7.96 -0.27 21.05
CA GLU A 259 -8.58 -1.28 20.18
C GLU A 259 -7.55 -2.30 19.64
N HIS A 260 -6.34 -2.39 20.22
CA HIS A 260 -5.27 -3.25 19.73
C HIS A 260 -5.67 -4.73 19.58
N SER A 261 -6.58 -5.23 20.41
CA SER A 261 -7.07 -6.60 20.35
C SER A 261 -7.78 -6.92 19.03
N ALA A 262 -8.42 -5.93 18.40
CA ALA A 262 -9.10 -6.09 17.11
C ALA A 262 -8.14 -6.28 15.93
N VAL A 263 -6.86 -5.88 16.09
CA VAL A 263 -5.85 -5.91 15.03
C VAL A 263 -4.66 -6.83 15.34
N ALA A 264 -4.62 -7.46 16.51
CA ALA A 264 -3.49 -8.26 16.97
C ALA A 264 -3.12 -9.38 15.99
N SER A 265 -4.10 -10.11 15.46
CA SER A 265 -3.86 -11.17 14.47
C SER A 265 -3.25 -10.65 13.16
N GLN A 266 -3.71 -9.48 12.70
CA GLN A 266 -3.15 -8.83 11.51
C GLN A 266 -1.69 -8.41 11.75
N VAL A 267 -1.38 -7.85 12.92
CA VAL A 267 -0.02 -7.47 13.29
C VAL A 267 0.90 -8.71 13.34
N ALA A 268 0.45 -9.79 13.98
CA ALA A 268 1.21 -11.04 14.03
C ALA A 268 1.47 -11.61 12.62
N GLU A 269 0.48 -11.54 11.72
CA GLU A 269 0.65 -11.94 10.33
C GLU A 269 1.67 -11.07 9.58
N SER A 270 1.59 -9.74 9.75
CA SER A 270 2.55 -8.81 9.14
C SER A 270 3.98 -9.06 9.62
N VAL A 271 4.17 -9.33 10.92
CA VAL A 271 5.47 -9.72 11.50
C VAL A 271 5.97 -11.03 10.91
N ALA A 272 5.12 -12.05 10.78
CA ALA A 272 5.50 -13.33 10.20
C ALA A 272 5.88 -13.21 8.71
N ARG A 273 5.17 -12.38 7.95
CA ARG A 273 5.49 -12.07 6.55
C ARG A 273 6.80 -11.28 6.44
N GLY A 274 7.04 -10.32 7.34
CA GLY A 274 8.32 -9.61 7.46
C GLY A 274 9.50 -10.56 7.70
N LEU A 275 9.36 -11.51 8.63
CA LEU A 275 10.36 -12.55 8.88
C LEU A 275 10.64 -13.44 7.65
N ALA A 276 9.60 -13.83 6.93
CA ALA A 276 9.76 -14.65 5.74
C ALA A 276 10.54 -13.89 4.64
N LEU A 277 10.20 -12.61 4.43
CA LEU A 277 10.89 -11.75 3.47
C LEU A 277 12.33 -11.47 3.87
N SER A 278 12.61 -11.15 5.14
CA SER A 278 13.97 -10.86 5.60
C SER A 278 14.93 -12.03 5.34
N ARG A 279 14.43 -13.26 5.38
CA ARG A 279 15.20 -14.47 5.00
C ARG A 279 15.42 -14.58 3.50
N GLU A 280 14.41 -14.29 2.69
CA GLU A 280 14.54 -14.38 1.23
C GLU A 280 15.43 -13.28 0.64
N TYR A 281 15.40 -12.06 1.21
CA TYR A 281 16.30 -10.97 0.84
C TYR A 281 17.78 -11.26 1.13
N GLN A 282 18.08 -12.16 2.07
CA GLN A 282 19.43 -12.66 2.31
C GLN A 282 19.85 -13.79 1.37
N GLY A 283 18.89 -14.39 0.64
CA GLY A 283 19.13 -15.47 -0.29
C GLY A 283 19.68 -15.00 -1.63
N HIS A 284 20.02 -15.97 -2.49
CA HIS A 284 20.63 -15.71 -3.81
C HIS A 284 19.83 -14.71 -4.66
N TRP A 285 18.50 -14.84 -4.70
CA TRP A 285 17.63 -13.93 -5.44
C TRP A 285 17.47 -12.57 -4.77
N GLY A 286 17.65 -12.50 -3.45
CA GLY A 286 17.57 -11.27 -2.69
C GLY A 286 18.76 -10.34 -2.93
N GLU A 287 19.96 -10.91 -3.07
CA GLU A 287 21.18 -10.12 -3.33
C GLU A 287 21.10 -9.28 -4.61
N GLU A 288 20.26 -9.65 -5.58
CA GLU A 288 20.06 -8.92 -6.84
C GLU A 288 19.09 -7.74 -6.71
N LYS A 289 18.37 -7.60 -5.58
CA LYS A 289 17.26 -6.65 -5.42
C LYS A 289 17.66 -5.31 -4.78
N PHE A 290 18.94 -5.06 -4.53
CA PHE A 290 19.42 -3.82 -3.93
C PHE A 290 20.03 -2.91 -4.98
N LEU A 291 19.62 -1.65 -5.02
CA LEU A 291 20.12 -0.65 -5.94
C LEU A 291 20.77 0.46 -5.12
N GLY A 292 22.04 0.74 -5.40
CA GLY A 292 22.78 1.81 -4.73
C GLY A 292 22.54 3.11 -5.48
N VAL A 293 22.13 4.15 -4.76
CA VAL A 293 21.74 5.42 -5.34
C VAL A 293 22.46 6.56 -4.64
N ASP A 294 22.96 7.52 -5.42
CA ASP A 294 23.50 8.78 -4.93
C ASP A 294 22.47 9.89 -5.24
N THR A 295 21.93 10.52 -4.19
CA THR A 295 20.95 11.62 -4.29
C THR A 295 21.04 12.54 -3.08
N ASP A 296 20.68 13.81 -3.29
CA ASP A 296 20.64 14.82 -2.23
C ASP A 296 19.34 14.78 -1.41
N THR A 297 18.36 13.93 -1.79
CA THR A 297 17.17 13.72 -0.98
C THR A 297 17.53 13.16 0.40
N ASN A 298 16.63 13.35 1.37
CA ASN A 298 16.83 12.89 2.74
C ASN A 298 16.24 11.49 3.00
N SER A 299 15.86 10.77 1.95
CA SER A 299 15.36 9.39 2.03
C SER A 299 16.54 8.44 2.23
N GLU A 300 16.46 7.56 3.23
CA GLU A 300 17.49 6.55 3.48
C GLU A 300 17.37 5.37 2.52
N ALA A 301 16.14 4.90 2.33
CA ALA A 301 15.76 3.89 1.38
C ALA A 301 14.35 4.18 0.86
N TRP A 302 13.99 3.55 -0.25
CA TRP A 302 12.61 3.48 -0.71
C TRP A 302 12.41 2.27 -1.61
N MET A 303 11.15 1.90 -1.80
CA MET A 303 10.70 0.91 -2.76
C MET A 303 9.48 1.41 -3.54
N TYR A 304 9.30 0.88 -4.74
CA TYR A 304 8.06 1.08 -5.49
C TYR A 304 7.14 -0.10 -5.25
N LYS A 305 5.98 0.16 -4.65
CA LYS A 305 5.00 -0.86 -4.29
C LYS A 305 4.51 -1.72 -5.47
N GLY A 306 4.54 -1.14 -6.67
CA GLY A 306 4.21 -1.81 -7.94
C GLY A 306 5.39 -2.48 -8.64
N ASP A 307 6.61 -2.37 -8.11
CA ASP A 307 7.78 -3.06 -8.66
C ASP A 307 7.74 -4.54 -8.29
N PHE A 308 7.30 -5.37 -9.24
CA PHE A 308 7.25 -6.82 -9.09
C PHE A 308 8.65 -7.42 -8.86
N HIS A 309 9.73 -6.72 -9.21
CA HIS A 309 11.08 -7.18 -8.89
C HIS A 309 11.42 -7.02 -7.40
N GLY A 310 10.66 -6.22 -6.64
CA GLY A 310 10.83 -6.04 -5.20
C GLY A 310 12.14 -5.36 -4.84
N ARG A 311 12.56 -4.37 -5.64
CA ARG A 311 13.86 -3.73 -5.45
C ARG A 311 13.81 -2.62 -4.41
N PHE A 312 14.89 -2.54 -3.63
CA PHE A 312 15.14 -1.46 -2.68
C PHE A 312 16.22 -0.53 -3.21
N PHE A 313 15.90 0.75 -3.24
CA PHE A 313 16.81 1.81 -3.63
C PHE A 313 17.40 2.40 -2.36
N LEU A 314 18.70 2.23 -2.17
CA LEU A 314 19.43 2.60 -0.97
C LEU A 314 20.22 3.87 -1.24
N ASN A 315 19.92 4.93 -0.50
CA ASN A 315 20.69 6.16 -0.55
C ASN A 315 22.01 5.96 0.20
N ARG A 316 23.12 5.94 -0.54
CA ARG A 316 24.45 5.65 0.01
C ARG A 316 24.91 6.66 1.06
N LYS A 317 24.36 7.88 1.03
CA LYS A 317 24.62 8.93 2.02
C LYS A 317 24.19 8.55 3.44
N TYR A 318 23.15 7.72 3.58
CA TYR A 318 22.54 7.36 4.86
C TYR A 318 22.76 5.90 5.26
N MET A 319 23.60 5.16 4.52
CA MET A 319 23.96 3.79 4.90
C MET A 319 24.82 3.78 6.16
N ARG A 320 24.17 3.62 7.31
CA ARG A 320 24.81 3.53 8.63
C ARG A 320 24.39 2.26 9.35
N GLN A 321 25.33 1.69 10.12
CA GLN A 321 25.07 0.51 10.93
C GLN A 321 24.04 0.85 12.02
N GLY A 322 23.06 -0.03 12.22
CA GLY A 322 21.94 0.17 13.14
C GLY A 322 20.75 0.89 12.49
N ASP A 323 21.00 2.03 11.83
CA ASP A 323 19.94 2.86 11.24
C ASP A 323 19.32 2.17 10.01
N LEU A 324 20.17 1.60 9.13
CA LEU A 324 19.73 0.99 7.89
C LEU A 324 18.80 -0.22 8.12
N SER A 325 18.96 -0.97 9.22
CA SER A 325 18.06 -2.09 9.53
C SER A 325 16.61 -1.65 9.70
N MET A 326 16.35 -0.50 10.33
CA MET A 326 14.98 -0.02 10.54
C MET A 326 14.35 0.39 9.20
N SER A 327 15.11 1.08 8.35
CA SER A 327 14.69 1.46 7.00
C SER A 327 14.47 0.24 6.11
N LEU A 328 15.35 -0.76 6.11
CA LEU A 328 15.16 -2.01 5.38
C LEU A 328 13.93 -2.78 5.87
N GLY A 329 13.73 -2.86 7.19
CA GLY A 329 12.56 -3.49 7.78
C GLY A 329 11.26 -2.78 7.38
N HIS A 330 11.26 -1.45 7.38
CA HIS A 330 10.17 -0.62 6.88
C HIS A 330 9.86 -0.92 5.39
N GLU A 331 10.85 -0.85 4.50
CA GLU A 331 10.66 -1.10 3.07
C GLU A 331 10.12 -2.51 2.77
N MET A 332 10.58 -3.52 3.53
CA MET A 332 10.06 -4.89 3.42
C MET A 332 8.56 -4.98 3.69
N LEU A 333 8.04 -4.17 4.62
CA LEU A 333 6.62 -4.20 4.98
C LEU A 333 5.72 -3.63 3.87
N HIS A 334 6.22 -2.75 3.00
CA HIS A 334 5.48 -2.25 1.84
C HIS A 334 5.33 -3.27 0.72
N THR A 335 6.21 -4.28 0.68
CA THR A 335 6.28 -5.21 -0.45
C THR A 335 4.98 -5.99 -0.63
N ASN A 336 4.76 -6.39 -1.89
CA ASN A 336 3.69 -7.28 -2.32
C ASN A 336 4.27 -8.62 -2.75
N ARG A 337 3.75 -9.21 -3.82
CA ARG A 337 4.38 -10.33 -4.48
C ARG A 337 5.67 -9.86 -5.16
N ILE A 338 6.76 -10.59 -4.90
CA ILE A 338 8.06 -10.32 -5.49
C ILE A 338 8.45 -11.49 -6.41
N ASP A 339 9.02 -11.18 -7.57
CA ASP A 339 9.56 -12.17 -8.50
C ASP A 339 10.60 -13.06 -7.81
N ARG A 340 10.47 -14.37 -8.05
CA ARG A 340 11.30 -15.47 -7.51
C ARG A 340 11.26 -15.63 -6.00
N PHE A 341 10.45 -14.85 -5.29
CA PHE A 341 10.21 -15.06 -3.87
C PHE A 341 8.99 -15.94 -3.63
N LYS A 342 9.03 -16.76 -2.58
CA LYS A 342 7.87 -17.54 -2.14
C LYS A 342 6.98 -16.70 -1.23
N ALA A 343 7.60 -15.94 -0.33
CA ALA A 343 6.97 -15.01 0.57
C ALA A 343 6.23 -13.90 -0.17
N VAL A 344 5.20 -13.38 0.48
CA VAL A 344 4.42 -12.23 0.03
C VAL A 344 4.43 -11.22 1.15
N GLY A 345 4.72 -9.97 0.81
CA GLY A 345 4.78 -8.94 1.84
C GLY A 345 3.43 -8.54 2.43
N PRO A 346 3.47 -7.75 3.52
CA PRO A 346 2.29 -7.27 4.20
C PRO A 346 1.48 -6.22 3.43
N ASN A 347 2.04 -5.61 2.39
CA ASN A 347 1.39 -4.53 1.63
C ASN A 347 1.07 -3.28 2.50
N ALA A 348 1.87 -3.01 3.52
CA ALA A 348 1.70 -1.87 4.41
C ALA A 348 1.82 -0.53 3.67
N ALA A 349 1.41 0.55 4.32
CA ALA A 349 1.44 1.92 3.79
C ALA A 349 2.13 2.88 4.77
N ASP A 350 2.41 4.09 4.28
CA ASP A 350 2.86 5.21 5.11
C ASP A 350 1.70 6.14 5.38
N PHE A 351 0.96 5.85 6.45
CA PHE A 351 -0.07 6.76 6.90
C PHE A 351 0.53 7.87 7.76
N PHE A 352 1.55 7.53 8.55
CA PHE A 352 2.30 8.45 9.40
C PHE A 352 3.61 7.79 9.79
N TYR A 353 4.62 8.61 10.08
CA TYR A 353 5.93 8.13 10.53
C TYR A 353 6.03 8.14 12.04
N LEU A 354 6.90 7.30 12.58
CA LEU A 354 7.32 7.30 13.98
C LEU A 354 8.74 7.82 14.05
N ASP A 355 8.87 9.06 14.53
CA ASP A 355 10.17 9.71 14.71
C ASP A 355 10.22 10.46 16.03
N ALA A 356 11.14 10.05 16.90
CA ALA A 356 11.31 10.64 18.21
C ALA A 356 11.85 12.08 18.16
N SER A 357 12.57 12.46 17.10
CA SER A 357 13.10 13.82 16.93
C SER A 357 12.00 14.86 16.69
N MET A 358 10.86 14.44 16.14
CA MET A 358 9.71 15.30 15.83
C MET A 358 8.65 15.30 16.95
N ARG A 359 8.89 14.61 18.07
CA ARG A 359 7.93 14.43 19.17
C ARG A 359 7.32 15.73 19.66
N SER A 360 8.09 16.83 19.68
CA SER A 360 7.63 18.15 20.16
C SER A 360 6.47 18.73 19.33
N LEU A 361 6.22 18.22 18.14
CA LEU A 361 5.12 18.65 17.27
C LEU A 361 3.80 17.91 17.58
N LEU A 362 3.81 16.88 18.43
CA LEU A 362 2.60 16.16 18.84
C LEU A 362 1.77 16.95 19.88
N GLY A 363 0.50 16.59 20.01
CA GLY A 363 -0.45 17.28 20.89
C GLY A 363 -0.30 16.94 22.38
N ALA A 364 0.62 16.04 22.75
CA ALA A 364 0.86 15.62 24.12
C ALA A 364 2.25 14.99 24.29
N GLU A 365 2.65 14.82 25.55
CA GLU A 365 3.82 14.02 25.91
C GLU A 365 3.40 12.55 26.17
N PRO A 366 4.25 11.56 25.84
CA PRO A 366 4.07 10.18 26.28
C PRO A 366 4.06 10.07 27.80
N GLN A 367 3.37 9.06 28.29
CA GLN A 367 3.25 8.80 29.74
C GLN A 367 4.49 8.11 30.30
N THR A 368 5.22 7.42 29.44
CA THR A 368 6.33 6.55 29.81
C THR A 368 7.54 6.84 28.93
N ILE A 369 8.73 6.68 29.50
CA ILE A 369 9.99 6.66 28.75
C ILE A 369 10.26 5.20 28.38
N TYR A 370 10.43 4.95 27.08
CA TYR A 370 10.62 3.61 26.53
C TYR A 370 12.04 3.45 25.98
N ASP A 371 12.57 2.22 26.03
CA ASP A 371 13.87 1.88 25.43
C ASP A 371 13.91 2.12 23.91
N VAL A 372 12.75 1.97 23.26
CA VAL A 372 12.53 2.33 21.87
C VAL A 372 11.75 3.64 21.86
N ALA A 373 12.39 4.76 21.54
CA ALA A 373 11.81 6.09 21.69
C ALA A 373 10.54 6.29 20.83
N GLU A 374 10.47 5.65 19.66
CA GLU A 374 9.34 5.66 18.74
C GLU A 374 8.08 5.01 19.34
N ARG A 375 8.23 4.16 20.35
CA ARG A 375 7.08 3.65 21.13
C ARG A 375 6.33 4.78 21.83
N GLY A 376 7.05 5.78 22.35
CA GLY A 376 6.43 6.95 22.98
C GLY A 376 5.72 7.85 21.97
N VAL A 377 6.29 8.01 20.78
CA VAL A 377 5.63 8.71 19.66
C VAL A 377 4.34 8.00 19.28
N SER A 378 4.40 6.67 19.12
CA SER A 378 3.24 5.85 18.78
C SER A 378 2.15 5.95 19.84
N GLU A 379 2.52 5.87 21.13
CA GLU A 379 1.59 5.99 22.25
C GLU A 379 0.79 7.29 22.18
N VAL A 380 1.44 8.42 21.91
CA VAL A 380 0.77 9.71 21.79
C VAL A 380 -0.17 9.74 20.59
N ILE A 381 0.25 9.25 19.43
CA ILE A 381 -0.59 9.17 18.23
C ILE A 381 -1.81 8.28 18.48
N MET A 382 -1.62 7.12 19.09
CA MET A 382 -2.69 6.15 19.39
C MET A 382 -3.71 6.68 20.40
N ARG A 383 -3.29 7.58 21.30
CA ARG A 383 -4.17 8.31 22.23
C ARG A 383 -4.85 9.53 21.62
N GLY A 384 -4.71 9.74 20.30
CA GLY A 384 -5.35 10.84 19.56
C GLY A 384 -4.57 12.15 19.61
N GLY A 385 -3.25 12.07 19.81
CA GLY A 385 -2.34 13.22 19.87
C GLY A 385 -1.69 13.59 18.54
N LEU A 386 -2.10 13.01 17.41
CA LEU A 386 -1.54 13.36 16.09
C LEU A 386 -1.92 14.80 15.72
N THR A 387 -0.97 15.56 15.15
CA THR A 387 -1.20 16.95 14.72
C THR A 387 -0.91 17.11 13.23
N VAL A 388 -1.44 18.18 12.64
CA VAL A 388 -1.12 18.57 11.26
C VAL A 388 0.36 18.94 11.12
N ASP A 389 0.91 19.64 12.12
CA ASP A 389 2.32 20.07 12.11
C ASP A 389 3.27 18.87 12.16
N TYR A 390 2.93 17.83 12.94
CA TYR A 390 3.69 16.59 12.96
C TYR A 390 3.70 15.91 11.59
N LEU A 391 2.56 15.77 10.91
CA LEU A 391 2.51 15.17 9.58
C LEU A 391 3.31 15.99 8.55
N ASN A 392 3.15 17.32 8.56
CA ASN A 392 3.84 18.22 7.65
C ASN A 392 5.36 18.28 7.86
N ALA A 393 5.87 17.81 9.00
CA ALA A 393 7.32 17.71 9.24
C ALA A 393 8.00 16.68 8.32
N PHE A 394 7.26 15.68 7.82
CA PHE A 394 7.79 14.61 6.97
C PHE A 394 7.50 14.82 5.49
N SER A 395 6.30 15.28 5.16
CA SER A 395 5.86 15.44 3.77
C SER A 395 4.72 16.45 3.66
N ASN A 396 4.60 17.08 2.49
CA ASN A 396 3.41 17.86 2.14
C ASN A 396 2.36 17.02 1.38
N GLN A 397 2.71 15.77 1.03
CA GLN A 397 1.82 14.82 0.36
C GLN A 397 1.29 13.82 1.37
N HIS A 398 -0.02 13.87 1.61
CA HIS A 398 -0.71 13.08 2.63
C HIS A 398 -1.73 12.11 2.04
N ASP A 399 -1.64 11.81 0.74
CA ASP A 399 -2.66 11.09 -0.01
C ASP A 399 -3.02 9.74 0.61
N SER A 400 -2.03 8.96 1.07
CA SER A 400 -2.26 7.67 1.73
C SER A 400 -3.09 7.82 3.02
N PHE A 401 -2.79 8.84 3.83
CA PHE A 401 -3.51 9.13 5.07
C PHE A 401 -4.94 9.61 4.79
N LEU A 402 -5.09 10.57 3.87
CA LEU A 402 -6.38 11.12 3.46
C LEU A 402 -7.27 10.04 2.86
N PHE A 403 -6.74 9.30 1.88
CA PHE A 403 -7.45 8.21 1.20
C PHE A 403 -7.94 7.17 2.21
N ARG A 404 -7.08 6.74 3.15
CA ARG A 404 -7.46 5.70 4.11
C ARG A 404 -8.58 6.14 5.06
N ILE A 405 -8.58 7.41 5.49
CA ILE A 405 -9.64 7.95 6.34
C ILE A 405 -10.93 8.09 5.54
N SER A 406 -10.84 8.60 4.31
CA SER A 406 -11.99 8.71 3.40
C SER A 406 -12.62 7.36 3.11
N ASP A 407 -11.82 6.36 2.76
CA ASP A 407 -12.25 4.99 2.49
C ASP A 407 -12.92 4.36 3.72
N TYR A 408 -12.29 4.47 4.89
CA TYR A 408 -12.84 3.90 6.13
C TYR A 408 -14.20 4.51 6.51
N LEU A 409 -14.35 5.82 6.36
CA LEU A 409 -15.59 6.53 6.72
C LEU A 409 -16.63 6.57 5.58
N GLY A 410 -16.26 6.11 4.39
CA GLY A 410 -17.12 6.22 3.20
C GLY A 410 -17.40 7.68 2.78
N ILE A 411 -16.46 8.59 3.08
CA ILE A 411 -16.53 10.00 2.68
C ILE A 411 -15.68 10.20 1.42
N GLY A 412 -16.09 11.11 0.53
CA GLY A 412 -15.41 11.31 -0.75
C GLY A 412 -13.97 11.84 -0.63
N ASP A 413 -13.34 12.07 -1.78
CA ASP A 413 -11.91 12.43 -1.87
C ASP A 413 -11.58 13.88 -1.45
N ASP A 414 -12.58 14.71 -1.18
CA ASP A 414 -12.41 16.15 -0.87
C ASP A 414 -12.04 16.41 0.62
N LEU A 415 -11.39 15.44 1.28
CA LEU A 415 -11.04 15.53 2.69
C LEU A 415 -9.76 16.35 2.90
N ASP A 416 -9.87 17.48 3.60
CA ASP A 416 -8.69 18.27 3.98
C ASP A 416 -7.93 17.65 5.17
N LEU A 417 -6.62 17.87 5.22
CA LEU A 417 -5.73 17.31 6.23
C LEU A 417 -6.14 17.62 7.67
N LYS A 418 -6.61 18.84 7.94
CA LYS A 418 -7.01 19.24 9.29
C LYS A 418 -8.24 18.48 9.74
N THR A 419 -9.22 18.29 8.85
CA THR A 419 -10.40 17.47 9.12
C THR A 419 -10.02 16.00 9.26
N ALA A 420 -9.13 15.48 8.40
CA ALA A 420 -8.62 14.11 8.48
C ALA A 420 -7.97 13.81 9.83
N VAL A 421 -7.06 14.67 10.31
CA VAL A 421 -6.40 14.51 11.62
C VAL A 421 -7.42 14.51 12.76
N LYS A 422 -8.45 15.36 12.71
CA LYS A 422 -9.53 15.35 13.71
C LYS A 422 -10.30 14.03 13.71
N LEU A 423 -10.66 13.53 12.53
CA LEU A 423 -11.38 12.25 12.38
C LEU A 423 -10.52 11.08 12.86
N PHE A 424 -9.23 11.08 12.53
CA PHE A 424 -8.25 10.13 13.04
C PHE A 424 -8.20 10.14 14.58
N ASN A 425 -8.00 11.31 15.19
CA ASN A 425 -7.93 11.44 16.65
C ASN A 425 -9.26 11.12 17.36
N ALA A 426 -10.39 11.24 16.68
CA ALA A 426 -11.70 10.92 17.24
C ALA A 426 -12.10 9.43 17.15
N ASN A 427 -11.40 8.60 16.37
CA ASN A 427 -11.85 7.24 16.06
C ASN A 427 -10.80 6.16 16.42
N PRO A 428 -10.82 5.60 17.65
CA PRO A 428 -9.82 4.65 18.14
C PRO A 428 -9.65 3.39 17.27
N LEU A 429 -10.76 2.81 16.79
CA LEU A 429 -10.72 1.61 15.96
C LEU A 429 -10.09 1.89 14.59
N MET A 430 -10.43 3.02 13.97
CA MET A 430 -9.78 3.44 12.71
C MET A 430 -8.27 3.63 12.91
N ARG A 431 -7.85 4.27 14.01
CA ARG A 431 -6.42 4.42 14.33
C ARG A 431 -5.71 3.08 14.47
N ALA A 432 -6.30 2.14 15.21
CA ALA A 432 -5.75 0.81 15.39
C ALA A 432 -5.54 0.09 14.05
N GLN A 433 -6.55 0.13 13.17
CA GLN A 433 -6.48 -0.48 11.85
C GLN A 433 -5.49 0.20 10.90
N MET A 434 -5.38 1.53 10.97
CA MET A 434 -4.37 2.27 10.22
C MET A 434 -2.97 1.91 10.72
N ALA A 435 -2.73 1.92 12.03
CA ALA A 435 -1.45 1.54 12.63
C ALA A 435 -1.05 0.09 12.32
N ALA A 436 -2.00 -0.85 12.36
CA ALA A 436 -1.74 -2.26 12.00
C ALA A 436 -1.42 -2.48 10.51
N ASN A 437 -1.63 -1.47 9.67
CA ASN A 437 -1.25 -1.44 8.25
C ASN A 437 -0.23 -0.33 7.94
N ASN A 438 0.41 0.23 8.96
CA ASN A 438 1.44 1.27 8.84
C ASN A 438 2.82 0.63 9.02
N ALA A 439 3.73 0.83 8.06
CA ALA A 439 5.04 0.16 8.07
C ALA A 439 5.85 0.49 9.34
N ASP A 440 5.93 1.78 9.70
CA ASP A 440 6.61 2.22 10.92
C ASP A 440 6.04 1.60 12.19
N SER A 441 4.71 1.61 12.34
CA SER A 441 4.06 1.02 13.51
C SER A 441 4.41 -0.46 13.67
N ILE A 442 4.45 -1.23 12.58
CA ILE A 442 4.75 -2.66 12.62
C ILE A 442 6.23 -2.91 12.94
N ILE A 443 7.18 -2.22 12.28
CA ILE A 443 8.61 -2.47 12.50
C ILE A 443 9.05 -2.01 13.91
N TYR A 444 8.56 -0.88 14.42
CA TYR A 444 8.89 -0.42 15.77
C TYR A 444 8.19 -1.24 16.87
N ALA A 445 6.99 -1.77 16.60
CA ALA A 445 6.37 -2.77 17.47
C ALA A 445 7.22 -4.05 17.52
N ALA A 446 7.68 -4.54 16.36
CA ALA A 446 8.59 -5.69 16.29
C ALA A 446 9.90 -5.44 17.05
N LYS A 447 10.50 -4.25 16.89
CA LYS A 447 11.71 -3.86 17.62
C LYS A 447 11.47 -3.83 19.13
N SER A 448 10.35 -3.27 19.57
CA SER A 448 9.98 -3.23 20.99
C SER A 448 9.74 -4.63 21.57
N MET A 449 9.13 -5.54 20.79
CA MET A 449 8.96 -6.94 21.18
C MET A 449 10.30 -7.65 21.28
N GLN A 450 11.24 -7.39 20.37
CA GLN A 450 12.61 -7.90 20.48
C GLN A 450 13.29 -7.45 21.78
N VAL A 451 13.22 -6.15 22.11
CA VAL A 451 13.83 -5.62 23.34
C VAL A 451 13.23 -6.31 24.57
N LEU A 452 11.89 -6.43 24.62
CA LEU A 452 11.19 -7.14 25.69
C LEU A 452 11.67 -8.61 25.78
N HIS A 453 11.77 -9.31 24.65
CA HIS A 453 12.18 -10.71 24.63
C HIS A 453 13.59 -10.92 25.17
N ARG A 454 14.53 -10.09 24.71
CA ARG A 454 15.94 -10.18 25.10
C ARG A 454 16.13 -9.90 26.58
N ALA A 455 15.44 -8.89 27.11
CA ALA A 455 15.43 -8.63 28.55
C ALA A 455 14.95 -9.87 29.33
N LYS A 456 13.87 -10.53 28.90
CA LYS A 456 13.36 -11.74 29.57
C LYS A 456 14.34 -12.92 29.54
N ILE A 457 15.07 -13.12 28.43
CA ILE A 457 16.08 -14.19 28.34
C ILE A 457 17.28 -13.88 29.25
N GLU A 458 17.74 -12.62 29.27
CA GLU A 458 18.89 -12.21 30.09
C GLU A 458 18.60 -12.37 31.59
N TYR A 459 17.41 -11.97 32.05
CA TYR A 459 16.99 -12.19 33.44
C TYR A 459 16.90 -13.68 33.80
N ALA A 460 16.33 -14.50 32.92
CA ALA A 460 16.26 -15.95 33.15
C ALA A 460 17.65 -16.60 33.26
N TRP A 461 18.62 -16.10 32.48
CA TRP A 461 20.02 -16.55 32.58
C TRP A 461 20.68 -16.10 33.88
N LEU A 462 20.49 -14.84 34.29
CA LEU A 462 21.01 -14.32 35.55
C LEU A 462 20.44 -15.05 36.77
N ASP A 463 19.14 -15.34 36.77
CA ASP A 463 18.50 -16.12 37.85
C ASP A 463 19.09 -17.54 37.92
N SER A 464 19.38 -18.16 36.76
CA SER A 464 20.00 -19.49 36.72
C SER A 464 21.44 -19.54 37.27
N LEU A 465 22.13 -18.39 37.35
CA LEU A 465 23.47 -18.26 37.92
C LEU A 465 23.47 -18.00 39.44
N ILE A 466 22.31 -17.66 40.01
CA ILE A 466 22.15 -17.43 41.45
C ILE A 466 21.76 -18.73 42.18
N ASP A 467 21.18 -19.67 41.45
CA ASP A 467 20.77 -20.99 41.97
C ASP A 467 21.88 -22.08 41.86
N ASP A 468 23.04 -21.76 41.29
CA ASP A 468 24.29 -22.56 41.28
C ASP A 468 25.30 -22.02 42.30
#